data_AF-A0A7R9A079-F1
#
_entry.id   AF-A0A7R9A079-F1
#
_cell.length_a   1.000
_cell.length_b   1.000
_cell.length_c   1.000
_cell.angle_alpha   90.00
_cell.angle_beta   90.00
_cell.angle_gamma   90.00
#
_symmetry.space_group_name_H-M   'P 1'
#
loop_
_entity.id
_entity.type
_entity.pdbx_description
1 polymer ?
#
loop_
_entity_poly.entity_id
_entity_poly.type
_entity_poly.pdbx_seq_one_letter_code
_entity_poly.pdbx_strand_id
1 'polypeptide(L)'
;MTCQWIRDHQNLIITGPTGSGKTYLACALTQKACRDGFSAFYLRIPRLFQDLALAKGDGSYAKLLQSYAKVNVLLLDDYGLASMNAEQRHDLLEILEDRH
;
A
#
# COMPACT_ATOMS: atom_id res chain seq x y z
N MET A 1 -6.53 5.93 -20.52
CA MET A 1 -5.47 6.17 -19.50
C MET A 1 -4.54 4.96 -19.51
N THR A 2 -3.30 5.17 -19.93
CA THR A 2 -2.22 4.19 -19.88
C THR A 2 -1.65 4.14 -18.46
N CYS A 3 -1.31 2.95 -17.96
CA CYS A 3 -0.66 2.75 -16.65
C CYS A 3 0.83 3.14 -16.67
N GLN A 4 1.17 4.27 -17.30
CA GLN A 4 2.56 4.71 -17.51
C GLN A 4 3.28 5.00 -16.19
N TRP A 5 2.58 5.61 -15.23
CA TRP A 5 3.12 5.88 -13.89
C TRP A 5 3.65 4.63 -13.18
N ILE A 6 3.07 3.45 -13.44
CA ILE A 6 3.55 2.17 -12.89
C ILE A 6 4.90 1.81 -13.52
N ARG A 7 5.03 1.99 -14.84
CA ARG A 7 6.26 1.69 -15.59
C ARG A 7 7.39 2.66 -15.27
N ASP A 8 7.03 3.91 -14.94
CA ASP A 8 7.95 4.96 -14.56
C ASP A 8 8.29 4.94 -13.05
N HIS A 9 7.81 3.93 -12.31
CA HIS A 9 8.02 3.77 -10.87
C HIS A 9 7.61 5.01 -10.04
N GLN A 10 6.51 5.67 -10.43
CA GLN A 10 6.01 6.87 -9.77
C GLN A 10 5.00 6.54 -8.67
N ASN A 11 5.25 7.07 -7.46
CA ASN A 11 4.28 6.99 -6.38
C ASN A 11 3.14 8.00 -6.58
N LEU A 12 1.90 7.58 -6.31
CA LEU A 12 0.72 8.43 -6.36
C LEU A 12 0.21 8.71 -4.94
N ILE A 13 0.08 10.00 -4.61
CA ILE A 13 -0.50 10.45 -3.33
C ILE A 13 -1.79 11.20 -3.63
N ILE A 14 -2.92 10.70 -3.11
CA ILE A 14 -4.23 11.31 -3.26
C ILE A 14 -4.64 11.93 -1.93
N THR A 15 -4.68 13.25 -1.86
CA THR A 15 -5.08 14.01 -0.66
C THR A 15 -6.39 14.76 -0.87
N GLY A 16 -7.06 15.12 0.23
CA GLY A 16 -8.34 15.82 0.20
C GLY A 16 -9.21 15.52 1.42
N PRO A 17 -10.29 16.28 1.62
CA PRO A 17 -11.18 16.13 2.78
C PRO A 17 -11.86 14.75 2.82
N THR A 18 -12.31 14.33 4.01
CA THR A 18 -13.09 13.09 4.16
C THR A 18 -14.35 13.15 3.28
N GLY A 19 -14.69 12.05 2.62
CA GLY A 19 -15.83 11.98 1.71
C GLY A 19 -15.58 12.50 0.28
N SER A 20 -14.38 13.00 -0.05
CA SER A 20 -14.08 13.53 -1.41
C SER A 20 -13.84 12.45 -2.49
N GLY A 21 -14.08 11.17 -2.20
CA GLY A 21 -13.91 10.08 -3.16
C GLY A 21 -12.46 9.61 -3.38
N LYS A 22 -11.53 9.89 -2.45
CA LYS A 22 -10.11 9.48 -2.55
C LYS A 22 -9.96 7.97 -2.76
N THR A 23 -10.56 7.18 -1.88
CA THR A 23 -10.58 5.71 -1.97
C THR A 23 -11.19 5.24 -3.29
N TYR A 24 -12.27 5.87 -3.74
CA TYR A 24 -12.90 5.53 -5.02
C TYR A 24 -11.93 5.74 -6.19
N LEU A 25 -11.26 6.90 -6.26
CA LEU A 25 -10.30 7.19 -7.31
C LEU A 25 -9.11 6.24 -7.27
N ALA A 26 -8.56 5.97 -6.08
CA ALA A 26 -7.44 5.05 -5.89
C ALA A 26 -7.80 3.62 -6.34
N CYS A 27 -8.99 3.15 -5.97
CA CYS A 27 -9.51 1.86 -6.42
C CYS A 27 -9.75 1.83 -7.93
N ALA A 28 -10.27 2.89 -8.54
CA ALA A 28 -10.49 2.96 -9.99
C ALA A 28 -9.16 2.86 -10.77
N LEU A 29 -8.12 3.55 -10.31
CA LEU A 29 -6.76 3.46 -10.86
C LEU A 29 -6.18 2.05 -10.71
N THR A 30 -6.33 1.46 -9.52
CA THR A 30 -5.85 0.11 -9.22
C THR A 30 -6.55 -0.94 -10.07
N GLN A 31 -7.88 -0.85 -10.21
CA GLN A 31 -8.66 -1.73 -11.07
C GLN A 31 -8.24 -1.59 -12.54
N LYS A 32 -7.91 -0.39 -13.01
CA LYS A 32 -7.37 -0.20 -14.36
C LYS A 32 -6.02 -0.89 -14.52
N ALA A 33 -5.15 -0.79 -13.51
CA ALA A 33 -3.86 -1.50 -13.50
C ALA A 33 -4.05 -3.02 -13.60
N CYS A 34 -4.98 -3.59 -12.83
CA CYS A 34 -5.32 -5.01 -12.92
C CYS A 34 -5.81 -5.40 -14.33
N ARG A 35 -6.68 -4.59 -14.95
CA ARG A 35 -7.16 -4.83 -16.32
C ARG A 35 -6.05 -4.78 -17.37
N ASP A 36 -4.97 -4.06 -17.09
CA ASP A 36 -3.80 -3.96 -17.96
C ASP A 36 -2.72 -5.03 -17.64
N GLY A 37 -3.03 -5.99 -16.77
CA GLY A 37 -2.17 -7.12 -16.45
C GLY A 37 -1.18 -6.87 -15.30
N PHE A 38 -1.28 -5.74 -14.59
CA PHE A 38 -0.44 -5.46 -13.42
C PHE A 38 -1.03 -6.12 -12.17
N SER A 39 -0.17 -6.73 -11.37
CA SER A 39 -0.53 -7.21 -10.04
C SER A 39 -0.76 -6.03 -9.09
N ALA A 40 -1.79 -6.12 -8.26
CA ALA A 40 -2.09 -5.10 -7.28
C ALA A 40 -2.55 -5.69 -5.95
N PHE A 41 -2.32 -4.96 -4.87
CA PHE A 41 -2.77 -5.32 -3.53
C PHE A 41 -3.35 -4.10 -2.82
N TYR A 42 -4.52 -4.26 -2.21
CA TYR A 42 -5.22 -3.21 -1.47
C TYR A 42 -5.12 -3.48 0.03
N LEU A 43 -4.67 -2.48 0.77
CA LEU A 43 -4.52 -2.54 2.23
C LEU A 43 -5.07 -1.28 2.86
N ARG A 44 -5.86 -1.45 3.93
CA ARG A 44 -6.13 -0.36 4.86
C ARG A 44 -5.03 -0.35 5.91
N ILE A 45 -4.40 0.81 6.14
CA ILE A 45 -3.25 0.92 7.04
C ILE A 45 -3.50 0.41 8.47
N PRO A 46 -4.66 0.66 9.10
CA PRO A 46 -4.93 0.09 10.42
C PRO A 46 -4.88 -1.43 10.46
N ARG A 47 -5.33 -2.09 9.39
CA ARG A 47 -5.30 -3.55 9.28
C ARG A 47 -3.90 -4.08 8.98
N LEU A 48 -3.16 -3.38 8.11
CA LEU A 48 -1.76 -3.68 7.82
C LEU A 48 -0.92 -3.76 9.10
N PHE A 49 -1.03 -2.78 10.01
CA PHE A 49 -0.25 -2.82 11.26
C PHE A 49 -0.64 -3.97 12.18
N GLN A 50 -1.92 -4.39 12.20
CA GLN A 50 -2.34 -5.56 12.95
C GLN A 50 -1.71 -6.83 12.37
N ASP A 51 -1.76 -6.98 11.05
CA ASP A 51 -1.22 -8.16 10.36
C ASP A 51 0.31 -8.24 10.50
N LEU A 52 1.02 -7.10 10.47
CA LEU A 52 2.47 -7.04 10.70
C LEU A 52 2.85 -7.41 12.13
N ALA A 53 2.10 -6.94 13.14
CA ALA A 53 2.34 -7.29 14.53
C ALA A 53 2.16 -8.81 14.77
N LEU A 54 1.13 -9.41 14.15
CA LEU A 54 0.94 -10.87 14.19
C LEU A 54 2.08 -11.61 13.49
N ALA A 55 2.49 -11.13 12.31
CA ALA A 55 3.55 -11.74 11.52
C ALA A 55 4.92 -11.71 12.21
N LYS A 56 5.17 -10.70 13.06
CA LYS A 56 6.35 -10.67 13.93
C LYS A 56 6.28 -11.75 15.02
N GLY A 57 5.10 -11.97 15.59
CA GLY A 57 4.88 -12.96 16.64
C GLY A 57 4.97 -14.42 16.16
N ASP A 58 4.61 -14.69 14.91
CA ASP A 58 4.62 -16.04 14.33
C ASP A 58 5.80 -16.31 13.37
N GLY A 59 6.69 -15.33 13.17
CA GLY A 59 7.87 -15.43 12.32
C GLY A 59 7.60 -15.29 10.82
N SER A 60 6.39 -14.95 10.40
CA SER A 60 6.02 -14.76 8.98
C SER A 60 6.28 -13.35 8.44
N TYR A 61 6.80 -12.42 9.25
CA TYR A 61 7.02 -11.01 8.91
C TYR A 61 7.76 -10.80 7.58
N ALA A 62 8.93 -11.40 7.41
CA ALA A 62 9.72 -11.26 6.18
C ALA A 62 8.97 -11.79 4.94
N LYS A 63 8.20 -12.87 5.09
CA LYS A 63 7.37 -13.42 4.01
C LYS A 63 6.24 -12.46 3.63
N LEU A 64 5.65 -11.79 4.62
CA LEU A 64 4.59 -10.81 4.41
C LEU A 64 5.13 -9.57 3.67
N LEU A 65 6.27 -9.02 4.10
CA LEU A 65 6.95 -7.91 3.41
C LEU A 65 7.27 -8.26 1.95
N GLN A 66 7.87 -9.43 1.71
CA GLN A 66 8.14 -9.89 0.35
C GLN A 66 6.87 -10.03 -0.52
N SER A 67 5.72 -10.36 0.08
CA SER A 67 4.46 -10.42 -0.67
C SER A 67 4.01 -9.03 -1.13
N TYR A 68 4.24 -8.01 -0.31
CA TYR A 68 3.96 -6.62 -0.65
C TYR A 68 4.98 -6.05 -1.64
N ALA A 69 6.26 -6.43 -1.54
CA ALA A 69 7.30 -5.99 -2.47
C ALA A 69 7.05 -6.46 -3.91
N LYS A 70 6.52 -7.67 -4.08
CA LYS A 70 6.34 -8.32 -5.39
C LYS A 70 5.21 -7.75 -6.25
N VAL A 71 4.24 -7.04 -5.68
CA VAL A 71 3.12 -6.50 -6.46
C VAL A 71 3.48 -5.21 -7.17
N ASN A 72 2.97 -5.00 -8.39
CA ASN A 72 3.25 -3.79 -9.15
C ASN A 72 2.61 -2.55 -8.49
N VAL A 73 1.40 -2.69 -7.96
CA VAL A 73 0.68 -1.61 -7.26
C VAL A 73 0.32 -2.01 -5.84
N LEU A 74 0.85 -1.30 -4.85
CA LEU A 74 0.43 -1.42 -3.45
C LEU A 74 -0.40 -0.19 -3.08
N LEU A 75 -1.72 -0.37 -2.95
CA LEU A 75 -2.62 0.70 -2.53
C LEU A 75 -2.75 0.68 -1.01
N LEU A 76 -2.25 1.73 -0.36
CA LEU A 76 -2.38 1.98 1.07
C LEU A 76 -3.48 3.03 1.32
N ASP A 77 -4.63 2.60 1.83
CA ASP A 77 -5.76 3.46 2.17
C ASP A 77 -5.78 3.82 3.66
N ASP A 78 -6.52 4.88 4.00
CA ASP A 78 -6.62 5.48 5.35
C ASP A 78 -5.31 6.00 5.95
N TYR A 79 -4.35 6.36 5.09
CA TYR A 79 -3.13 7.01 5.55
C TYR A 79 -3.44 8.33 6.26
N GLY A 80 -2.92 8.48 7.48
CA GLY A 80 -3.03 9.72 8.27
C GLY A 80 -4.33 9.87 9.07
N LEU A 81 -5.17 8.84 9.19
CA LEU A 81 -6.35 8.89 10.08
C LEU A 81 -6.00 8.84 11.57
N ALA A 82 -4.85 8.28 11.92
CA ALA A 82 -4.34 8.20 13.29
C ALA A 82 -2.81 8.42 13.30
N SER A 83 -2.28 8.85 14.45
CA SER A 83 -0.83 8.93 14.64
C SER A 83 -0.22 7.52 14.66
N MET A 84 0.91 7.37 13.99
CA MET A 84 1.69 6.14 14.00
C MET A 84 2.67 6.13 15.16
N ASN A 85 2.82 4.99 15.84
CA ASN A 85 3.88 4.81 16.83
C ASN A 85 5.26 4.61 16.14
N ALA A 86 6.34 4.44 16.91
CA ALA A 86 7.68 4.28 16.34
C ALA A 86 7.81 3.00 15.47
N GLU A 87 7.24 1.90 15.94
CA GLU A 87 7.28 0.61 15.24
C GLU A 87 6.51 0.64 13.92
N GLN A 88 5.31 1.22 13.92
CA GLN A 88 4.48 1.38 12.72
C GLN A 88 5.14 2.27 11.66
N ARG A 89 5.88 3.29 12.08
CA ARG A 89 6.67 4.13 11.16
C ARG A 89 7.82 3.36 10.55
N HIS A 90 8.50 2.53 11.35
CA HIS A 90 9.58 1.66 10.88
C HIS A 90 9.05 0.61 9.89
N ASP A 91 7.95 -0.05 10.24
CA ASP A 91 7.28 -1.03 9.37
C ASP A 91 6.88 -0.44 8.02
N LEU A 92 6.34 0.79 8.02
CA LEU A 92 5.99 1.47 6.78
C LEU A 92 7.23 1.83 5.95
N LEU A 93 8.32 2.23 6.60
CA LEU A 93 9.61 2.51 5.94
C LEU A 93 10.17 1.25 5.27
N GLU A 94 10.20 0.11 5.94
CA GLU A 94 10.66 -1.15 5.35
C GLU A 94 9.85 -1.54 4.11
N ILE A 95 8.52 -1.39 4.16
CA ILE A 95 7.65 -1.66 2.99
C ILE A 95 8.00 -0.75 1.80
N LEU A 96 8.36 0.50 2.06
CA LEU A 96 8.72 1.46 1.01
C LEU A 96 10.13 1.18 0.45
N GLU A 97 11.08 0.83 1.31
CA GLU A 97 12.45 0.49 0.93
C GLU A 97 12.52 -0.79 0.09
N ASP A 98 11.75 -1.83 0.45
CA ASP A 98 11.68 -3.10 -0.31
C ASP A 98 11.09 -2.94 -1.72
N ARG A 99 10.49 -1.78 -2.03
CA ARG A 99 9.83 -1.47 -3.31
C ARG A 99 10.61 -0.51 -4.20
N HIS A 100 11.77 -0.03 -3.75
CA HIS A 100 12.70 0.81 -4.52
C HIS A 100 13.84 0.00 -5.13
#